data_AF-A0A062X0J3-F1
#
_entry.id   AF-A0A062X0J3-F1
#
_cell.length_a   1.000
_cell.length_b   1.000
_cell.length_c   1.000
_cell.angle_alpha   90.00
_cell.angle_beta   90.00
_cell.angle_gamma   90.00
#
_symmetry.space_group_name_H-M   'P 1'
#
loop_
_entity.id
_entity.type
_entity.pdbx_description
1 polymer ?
#
loop_
_entity_poly.entity_id
_entity_poly.type
_entity_poly.pdbx_seq_one_letter_code
_entity_poly.pdbx_strand_id
1 'polypeptide(L)'
;MIQVTDRARAALREGEVVIFDWAPLGLCCACTGQLWLRPAPRALVPRHRGFRPVDADPGGSAVAHPLAYPFLLGRDVTIDCRSRLGFRRFSTDLPPDVGLADLLGLAALAKGRIV
;
A
#
# COMPACT_ATOMS: atom_id res chain seq x y z
N MET A 1 8.41 -7.32 -6.47
CA MET A 1 9.28 -6.25 -5.95
C MET A 1 8.51 -4.93 -5.95
N ILE A 2 8.67 -4.09 -4.92
CA ILE A 2 7.94 -2.82 -4.82
C ILE A 2 8.79 -1.66 -5.37
N GLN A 3 8.32 -1.03 -6.43
CA GLN A 3 9.01 0.06 -7.11
C GLN A 3 8.46 1.40 -6.64
N VAL A 4 9.30 2.27 -6.08
CA VAL A 4 8.91 3.64 -5.73
C VAL A 4 9.43 4.58 -6.80
N THR A 5 8.50 5.16 -7.55
CA THR A 5 8.85 6.12 -8.62
C THR A 5 9.62 7.32 -8.09
N ASP A 6 10.40 7.97 -8.96
CA ASP A 6 11.13 9.19 -8.60
C ASP A 6 10.21 10.30 -8.05
N ARG A 7 8.99 10.37 -8.57
CA ARG A 7 7.97 11.32 -8.11
C ARG A 7 7.50 11.01 -6.69
N ALA A 8 7.24 9.74 -6.38
CA ALA A 8 6.91 9.31 -5.03
C ALA A 8 8.09 9.52 -4.08
N ARG A 9 9.31 9.24 -4.53
CA ARG A 9 10.54 9.45 -3.76
C ARG A 9 10.74 10.93 -3.43
N ALA A 10 10.60 11.83 -4.40
CA ALA A 10 10.72 13.27 -4.20
C ALA A 10 9.60 13.84 -3.33
N ALA A 11 8.45 13.16 -3.25
CA ALA A 11 7.34 13.56 -2.40
C ALA A 11 7.52 13.12 -0.93
N LEU A 12 8.36 12.12 -0.63
CA LEU A 12 8.68 11.74 0.74
C LEU A 12 9.58 12.79 1.39
N ARG A 13 9.25 13.17 2.62
CA ARG A 13 10.16 13.99 3.44
C ARG A 13 11.30 13.12 3.96
N GLU A 14 12.37 13.78 4.39
CA GLU A 14 13.48 13.10 5.04
C GLU A 14 12.98 12.26 6.24
N GLY A 15 13.38 10.99 6.26
CA GLY A 15 12.95 10.04 7.29
C GLY A 15 11.52 9.53 7.17
N GLU A 16 10.75 9.91 6.14
CA GLU A 16 9.44 9.28 5.84
C GLU A 16 9.60 7.99 5.03
N VAL A 17 8.62 7.10 5.21
CA VAL A 17 8.41 5.91 4.38
C VAL A 17 6.94 5.83 3.97
N VAL A 18 6.65 5.10 2.90
CA VAL A 18 5.28 4.76 2.52
C VAL A 18 4.84 3.52 3.30
N ILE A 19 3.65 3.58 3.90
CA ILE A 19 3.03 2.45 4.56
C ILE A 19 1.90 1.93 3.67
N PHE A 20 1.95 0.65 3.31
CA PHE A 20 0.79 -0.11 2.87
C PHE A 20 -0.04 -0.43 4.11
N ASP A 21 -1.02 0.42 4.41
CA ASP A 21 -1.84 0.31 5.61
C ASP A 21 -3.15 -0.44 5.32
N TRP A 22 -3.85 -0.81 6.38
CA TRP A 22 -5.08 -1.59 6.33
C TRP A 22 -6.24 -0.80 6.94
N ALA A 23 -7.20 -0.41 6.11
CA ALA A 23 -8.44 0.20 6.59
C ALA A 23 -9.49 -0.90 6.80
N PRO A 24 -9.85 -1.25 8.05
CA PRO A 24 -10.92 -2.22 8.29
C PRO A 24 -12.26 -1.63 7.84
N LEU A 25 -13.08 -2.42 7.14
CA LEU A 25 -14.36 -1.97 6.59
C LEU A 25 -15.55 -2.20 7.55
N GLY A 26 -15.28 -2.47 8.83
CA GLY A 26 -16.32 -2.58 9.86
C GLY A 26 -17.22 -3.82 9.77
N LEU A 27 -16.89 -4.80 8.93
CA LEU A 27 -17.58 -6.10 8.87
C LEU A 27 -17.05 -7.04 9.97
N CYS A 28 -17.88 -8.01 10.39
CA CYS A 28 -17.60 -8.83 11.59
C CYS A 28 -16.29 -9.63 11.51
N CYS A 29 -15.77 -9.88 10.30
CA CYS A 29 -14.46 -10.45 10.09
C CYS A 29 -13.41 -9.32 10.07
N ALA A 30 -12.54 -9.26 11.08
CA ALA A 30 -11.42 -8.31 11.19
C ALA A 30 -10.45 -8.32 10.00
N CYS A 31 -10.54 -9.35 9.16
CA CYS A 31 -9.80 -9.49 7.92
C CYS A 31 -10.43 -8.72 6.75
N THR A 32 -11.62 -8.14 6.91
CA THR A 32 -12.26 -7.36 5.84
C THR A 32 -11.76 -5.94 5.88
N GLY A 33 -11.01 -5.56 4.85
CA GLY A 33 -10.44 -4.24 4.76
C GLY A 33 -9.95 -3.93 3.36
N GLN A 34 -9.55 -2.68 3.20
CA GLN A 34 -8.98 -2.17 1.97
C GLN A 34 -7.55 -1.72 2.23
N LEU A 35 -6.67 -2.11 1.29
CA LEU A 35 -5.31 -1.62 1.26
C LEU A 35 -5.31 -0.14 0.84
N TRP A 36 -4.54 0.68 1.54
CA TRP A 36 -4.31 2.08 1.15
C TRP A 36 -2.90 2.52 1.49
N LEU A 37 -2.45 3.60 0.85
CA LEU A 37 -1.12 4.15 1.06
C LEU A 37 -1.17 5.40 1.91
N ARG A 38 -0.22 5.52 2.84
CA ARG A 38 0.05 6.78 3.54
C ARG A 38 1.54 6.96 3.83
N PRO A 39 2.05 8.21 3.84
CA PRO A 39 3.39 8.48 4.35
C PRO A 39 3.39 8.46 5.88
N ALA A 40 4.52 8.06 6.47
CA ALA A 40 4.75 8.18 7.91
C ALA A 40 6.25 8.29 8.23
N PRO A 41 6.64 8.97 9.33
CA PRO A 41 8.01 8.92 9.82
C PRO A 41 8.44 7.49 10.14
N ARG A 42 9.60 7.07 9.64
CA ARG A 42 10.19 5.75 9.86
C ARG A 42 10.33 5.43 11.34
N ALA A 43 10.62 6.43 12.17
CA ALA A 43 10.72 6.29 13.62
C ALA A 43 9.42 5.86 14.31
N LEU A 44 8.25 6.06 13.69
CA LEU A 44 6.95 5.64 14.23
C LEU A 44 6.56 4.22 13.80
N VAL A 45 7.24 3.65 12.80
CA VAL A 45 6.95 2.31 12.28
C VAL A 45 7.19 1.22 13.34
N PRO A 46 8.29 1.18 14.09
CA PRO A 46 8.50 0.15 15.11
C PRO A 46 7.52 0.26 16.29
N ARG A 47 6.98 1.45 16.54
CA ARG A 47 6.14 1.74 17.71
C ARG A 47 4.68 1.35 17.54
N HIS A 48 4.23 1.07 16.31
CA HIS A 48 2.83 0.83 16.01
C HIS A 48 2.63 -0.44 15.18
N ARG A 49 1.70 -1.30 15.62
CA ARG A 49 1.01 -2.34 14.80
C ARG A 49 1.87 -3.44 14.15
N GLY A 50 3.16 -3.55 14.45
CA GLY A 50 4.00 -4.66 13.97
C GLY A 50 4.22 -4.67 12.46
N PHE A 51 4.39 -3.49 11.85
CA PHE A 51 4.65 -3.35 10.42
C PHE A 51 5.82 -4.23 9.96
N ARG A 52 5.65 -4.84 8.79
CA ARG A 52 6.62 -5.73 8.16
C ARG A 52 7.43 -4.97 7.11
N PRO A 53 8.76 -5.16 7.05
CA PRO A 53 9.54 -4.66 5.92
C PRO A 53 9.06 -5.36 4.65
N VAL A 54 9.12 -4.63 3.55
CA VAL A 54 8.83 -5.14 2.20
C VAL A 54 10.06 -4.91 1.34
N ASP A 55 10.24 -5.76 0.34
CA ASP A 55 11.29 -5.59 -0.65
C ASP A 55 10.92 -4.43 -1.59
N ALA A 56 11.49 -3.26 -1.32
CA ALA A 56 11.22 -2.02 -2.02
C ALA A 56 12.49 -1.40 -2.58
N ASP A 57 12.36 -0.71 -3.71
CA ASP A 57 13.43 0.06 -4.35
C ASP A 57 13.02 1.54 -4.45
N PRO A 58 13.76 2.45 -3.78
CA PRO A 58 14.95 2.21 -2.98
C PRO A 58 14.67 1.48 -1.66
N GLY A 59 15.67 0.73 -1.18
CA GLY A 59 15.60 -0.09 0.02
C GLY A 59 15.03 0.63 1.24
N GLY A 60 13.99 0.05 1.85
CA GLY A 60 13.38 0.60 3.08
C GLY A 60 12.56 1.88 2.88
N SER A 61 12.20 2.22 1.64
CA SER A 61 11.26 3.30 1.32
C SER A 61 9.80 2.96 1.63
N ALA A 62 9.48 1.67 1.80
CA ALA A 62 8.14 1.20 2.12
C ALA A 62 8.13 0.13 3.22
N VAL A 63 6.99 0.01 3.89
CA VAL A 63 6.66 -1.06 4.86
C VAL A 63 5.17 -1.40 4.74
N ALA A 64 4.76 -2.56 5.28
CA ALA A 64 3.38 -3.01 5.19
C ALA A 64 2.77 -3.36 6.54
N HIS A 65 1.49 -3.03 6.71
CA HIS A 65 0.69 -3.54 7.81
C HIS A 65 0.61 -5.08 7.72
N PRO A 66 0.61 -5.83 8.84
CA PRO A 66 0.55 -7.29 8.80
C PRO A 66 -0.59 -7.87 7.96
N LEU A 67 -1.75 -7.23 7.95
CA LEU A 67 -2.91 -7.63 7.14
C LEU A 67 -2.77 -7.28 5.64
N ALA A 68 -1.98 -6.24 5.32
CA ALA A 68 -1.70 -5.86 3.93
C ALA A 68 -0.57 -6.71 3.33
N TYR A 69 0.39 -7.16 4.14
CA TYR A 69 1.61 -7.83 3.71
C TYR A 69 1.40 -9.04 2.79
N PRO A 70 0.46 -9.98 3.06
CA PRO A 70 0.22 -11.13 2.18
C PRO A 70 -0.14 -10.75 0.74
N PHE A 71 -0.82 -9.61 0.56
CA PHE A 71 -1.21 -9.11 -0.75
C PHE A 71 -0.05 -8.47 -1.53
N LEU A 72 1.13 -8.33 -0.93
CA LEU A 72 2.32 -7.78 -1.58
C LEU A 72 3.34 -8.86 -1.95
N LEU A 73 3.22 -10.05 -1.36
CA LEU A 73 4.15 -11.15 -1.56
C LEU A 73 4.17 -11.60 -3.02
N GLY A 74 5.37 -11.64 -3.61
CA GLY A 74 5.57 -12.09 -4.99
C GLY A 74 4.96 -11.20 -6.06
N ARG A 75 4.47 -10.01 -5.71
CA ARG A 75 3.91 -9.04 -6.68
C ARG A 75 4.90 -7.96 -7.03
N ASP A 76 4.86 -7.52 -8.27
CA ASP A 76 5.50 -6.29 -8.72
C ASP A 76 4.48 -5.15 -8.58
N VAL A 77 4.82 -4.19 -7.73
CA VAL A 77 3.91 -3.13 -7.31
C VAL A 77 4.59 -1.79 -7.47
N THR A 78 3.98 -0.86 -8.19
CA THR A 78 4.49 0.49 -8.38
C THR A 78 3.81 1.44 -7.41
N ILE A 79 4.59 2.28 -6.72
CA ILE A 79 4.13 3.39 -5.91
C ILE A 79 4.43 4.70 -6.65
N ASP A 80 3.38 5.45 -6.95
CA ASP A 80 3.47 6.82 -7.48
C ASP A 80 2.86 7.82 -6.48
N CYS A 81 3.18 9.09 -6.64
CA CYS A 81 2.59 10.17 -5.87
C CYS A 81 2.11 11.30 -6.78
N ARG A 82 0.84 11.67 -6.61
CA ARG A 82 0.31 12.92 -7.17
C ARG A 82 0.32 13.99 -6.09
N SER A 83 1.10 15.04 -6.31
CA SER A 83 1.07 16.27 -5.51
C SER A 83 0.18 17.32 -6.18
N ARG A 84 -0.80 17.86 -5.46
CA ARG A 84 -1.65 18.96 -5.93
C ARG A 84 -1.99 19.87 -4.76
N LEU A 85 -1.76 21.18 -4.91
CA LEU A 85 -2.11 22.21 -3.90
C LEU A 85 -1.59 21.88 -2.48
N GLY A 86 -0.33 21.42 -2.35
CA GLY A 86 0.29 21.08 -1.07
C GLY A 86 -0.11 19.73 -0.48
N PHE A 87 -1.12 19.04 -1.04
CA PHE A 87 -1.47 17.67 -0.67
C PHE A 87 -0.62 16.67 -1.44
N ARG A 88 -0.15 15.64 -0.75
CA ARG A 88 0.59 14.50 -1.31
C ARG A 88 -0.29 13.27 -1.25
N ARG A 89 -0.72 12.76 -2.40
CA ARG A 89 -1.51 11.53 -2.49
C ARG A 89 -0.69 10.44 -3.14
N PHE A 90 -0.28 9.47 -2.34
CA PHE A 90 0.37 8.25 -2.81
C PHE A 90 -0.68 7.30 -3.40
N SER A 91 -0.32 6.62 -4.48
CA SER A 91 -1.15 5.64 -5.18
C SER A 91 -0.32 4.42 -5.57
N THR A 92 -0.99 3.29 -5.73
CA THR A 92 -0.41 2.04 -6.21
C THR A 92 -1.18 1.53 -7.42
N ASP A 93 -0.51 0.75 -8.26
CA ASP A 93 -1.10 -0.02 -9.36
C ASP A 93 -1.77 -1.33 -8.92
N LEU A 94 -1.74 -1.65 -7.62
CA LEU A 94 -2.56 -2.74 -7.07
C LEU A 94 -4.04 -2.51 -7.39
N PRO A 95 -4.79 -3.59 -7.69
CA PRO A 95 -6.22 -3.49 -7.85
C PRO A 95 -6.87 -2.79 -6.64
N PRO A 96 -7.77 -1.82 -6.85
CA PRO A 96 -8.31 -1.00 -5.78
C PRO A 96 -9.15 -1.80 -4.76
N ASP A 97 -9.54 -3.00 -5.14
CA ASP A 97 -10.34 -3.97 -4.40
C ASP A 97 -9.48 -5.10 -3.77
N VAL A 98 -8.15 -5.02 -3.82
CA VAL A 98 -7.26 -5.96 -3.11
C VAL A 98 -7.65 -6.02 -1.63
N GLY A 99 -7.87 -7.25 -1.14
CA GLY A 99 -8.45 -7.52 0.18
C GLY A 99 -9.92 -7.89 0.08
N LEU A 100 -10.78 -6.99 -0.38
CA LEU A 100 -12.23 -7.23 -0.50
C LEU A 100 -12.56 -8.20 -1.65
N ALA A 101 -12.02 -7.98 -2.84
CA ALA A 101 -12.27 -8.83 -4.00
C ALA A 101 -11.62 -10.21 -3.87
N ASP A 102 -10.47 -10.31 -3.21
CA ASP A 102 -9.85 -11.59 -2.89
C ASP A 102 -10.72 -12.39 -1.88
N LEU A 103 -11.27 -11.73 -0.86
CA LEU A 103 -12.20 -12.37 0.10
C LEU A 103 -13.55 -12.75 -0.52
N LEU A 104 -14.05 -11.97 -1.48
CA LEU A 104 -15.32 -12.22 -2.17
C LEU A 104 -15.18 -13.11 -3.41
N GLY A 105 -13.97 -13.56 -3.75
CA GLY A 105 -13.71 -14.33 -5.00
C GLY A 105 -13.89 -13.51 -6.29
N LEU A 106 -13.98 -12.18 -6.20
CA LEU A 106 -14.17 -11.26 -7.31
C LEU A 106 -12.86 -10.85 -8.00
N ALA A 107 -11.71 -11.27 -7.49
CA ALA A 107 -10.40 -10.94 -8.06
C ALA A 107 -10.25 -11.38 -9.54
N ALA A 108 -10.97 -12.43 -9.95
CA ALA A 108 -11.03 -12.88 -11.34
C ALA A 108 -11.91 -11.98 -12.24
N LEU A 109 -12.89 -11.26 -11.67
CA LEU A 109 -13.79 -10.34 -12.40
C LEU A 109 -13.14 -8.99 -12.70
N ALA A 110 -12.19 -8.52 -11.88
CA ALA A 110 -11.49 -7.25 -12.10
C ALA A 110 -10.56 -7.26 -13.35
N LYS A 111 -10.22 -8.45 -13.87
CA LYS A 111 -9.49 -8.61 -15.15
C LYS A 111 -10.37 -8.44 -16.39
N GLY A 112 -11.70 -8.34 -16.23
CA GLY A 112 -12.63 -8.12 -17.33
C GLY A 112 -13.04 -6.66 -17.46
N ARG A 113 -12.15 -5.77 -17.93
CA ARG A 113 -12.63 -4.54 -18.56
C ARG A 113 -13.14 -4.91 -19.95
N ILE A 114 -14.46 -4.85 -20.09
CA ILE A 114 -15.14 -4.76 -21.38
C ILE A 114 -14.65 -3.46 -22.06
N VAL A 115 -14.39 -3.65 -23.35
CA VAL A 115 -14.04 -2.71 -24.45
C VAL A 115 -14.47 -1.27 -24.24
#